data_AF-A0AAV8VGQ7-F1
#
_entry.id   AF-A0AAV8VGQ7-F1
#
_cell.length_a   1.000
_cell.length_b   1.000
_cell.length_c   1.000
_cell.angle_alpha   90.00
_cell.angle_beta   90.00
_cell.angle_gamma   90.00
#
_symmetry.space_group_name_H-M   'P 1'
#
loop_
_entity.id
_entity.type
_entity.pdbx_description
1 polymer ?
#
loop_
_entity_poly.entity_id
_entity_poly.type
_entity_poly.pdbx_seq_one_letter_code
_entity_poly.pdbx_strand_id
1 'polypeptide(L)'
;MNSGLTDKNNNVIKIQLNIDGIPLYNSSSIQFWPILARSLNFINKEPFVIAIYSGTAKPEPLSEYLNSFVEETMHLLNSKFKYLNKTYEFEVECFTCDAPARSYLKQIKGHNSKSACERCTVTSLYENKKHFYPTRDPMYLIYLGVVKRLLVMYWIEGKRPMKIPKFSLQVINNKIRNMKKIHTNRVHKKN
;
A
#
# COMPACT_ATOMS: atom_id res chain seq x y z
N MET A 1 7.45 15.67 -20.82
CA MET A 1 6.65 14.99 -19.78
C MET A 1 5.65 16.00 -19.24
N ASN A 2 4.36 15.73 -19.35
CA ASN A 2 3.36 16.58 -18.71
C ASN A 2 3.42 16.33 -17.20
N SER A 3 3.87 17.33 -16.44
CA SER A 3 4.02 17.28 -14.99
C SER A 3 3.15 18.35 -14.32
N GLY A 4 2.87 18.17 -13.03
CA GLY A 4 2.07 19.09 -12.22
C GLY A 4 0.68 18.56 -11.88
N LEU A 5 -0.15 19.46 -11.35
CA LEU A 5 -1.53 19.17 -10.95
C LEU A 5 -2.47 19.07 -12.16
N THR A 6 -3.48 18.21 -12.03
CA THR A 6 -4.57 18.01 -13.00
C THR A 6 -5.49 19.22 -13.06
N ASP A 7 -5.79 19.83 -11.91
CA ASP A 7 -6.45 21.13 -11.81
C ASP A 7 -5.44 22.18 -11.32
N LYS A 8 -5.17 23.19 -12.15
CA LYS A 8 -4.19 24.24 -11.86
C LYS A 8 -4.69 25.32 -10.90
N ASN A 9 -5.99 25.36 -10.65
CA ASN A 9 -6.65 26.32 -9.77
C ASN A 9 -6.82 25.77 -8.35
N ASN A 10 -6.80 24.44 -8.20
CA ASN A 10 -6.81 23.78 -6.90
C ASN A 10 -5.38 23.57 -6.39
N ASN A 11 -5.01 24.26 -5.31
CA ASN A 11 -3.68 24.14 -4.72
C ASN A 11 -3.59 23.08 -3.60
N VAL A 12 -4.52 22.13 -3.53
CA VAL A 12 -4.39 20.99 -2.61
C VAL A 12 -3.58 19.88 -3.29
N ILE A 13 -2.66 19.23 -2.59
CA ILE A 13 -1.95 18.03 -3.01
C ILE A 13 -2.53 16.87 -2.22
N LYS A 14 -3.18 15.93 -2.91
CA LYS A 14 -3.82 14.76 -2.29
C LYS A 14 -2.98 13.52 -2.54
N ILE A 15 -2.62 12.82 -1.46
CA ILE A 15 -1.86 11.57 -1.54
C ILE A 15 -2.61 10.39 -0.91
N GLN A 16 -2.38 9.22 -1.48
CA GLN A 16 -2.68 7.94 -0.85
C GLN A 16 -1.39 7.26 -0.46
N LEU A 17 -1.40 6.61 0.70
CA LEU A 17 -0.24 5.92 1.25
C LEU A 17 -0.46 4.41 1.23
N ASN A 18 0.60 3.64 1.03
CA ASN A 18 0.60 2.19 1.15
C ASN A 18 1.83 1.76 1.94
N ILE A 19 1.61 0.92 2.95
CA ILE A 19 2.69 0.30 3.74
C ILE A 19 2.30 -1.16 3.90
N ASP A 20 3.15 -2.05 3.39
CA ASP A 20 2.91 -3.49 3.40
C ASP A 20 4.23 -4.27 3.39
N GLY A 21 4.22 -5.51 3.86
CA GLY A 21 5.35 -6.41 3.86
C GLY A 21 5.39 -7.28 2.60
N ILE A 22 6.47 -7.22 1.84
CA ILE A 22 6.64 -8.01 0.61
C ILE A 22 7.85 -8.93 0.76
N PRO A 23 7.69 -10.27 0.70
CA PRO A 23 8.81 -11.19 0.71
C PRO A 23 9.64 -11.02 -0.56
N LEU A 24 10.96 -10.88 -0.41
CA LEU A 24 11.87 -10.70 -1.54
C LEU A 24 12.19 -12.02 -2.26
N TYR A 25 12.30 -13.09 -1.48
CA TYR A 25 12.65 -14.42 -1.97
C TYR A 25 11.74 -15.45 -1.30
N ASN A 26 11.37 -16.48 -2.05
CA ASN A 26 10.59 -17.59 -1.49
C ASN A 26 11.42 -18.48 -0.55
N SER A 27 12.75 -18.42 -0.66
CA SER A 27 13.70 -19.27 0.06
C SER A 27 14.45 -18.55 1.18
N SER A 28 14.17 -17.27 1.41
CA SER A 28 14.73 -16.52 2.53
C SER A 28 13.64 -15.81 3.31
N SER A 29 13.90 -15.52 4.57
CA SER A 29 12.99 -14.73 5.41
C SER A 29 13.07 -13.22 5.13
N ILE A 30 13.84 -12.79 4.11
CA ILE A 30 14.03 -11.36 3.84
C ILE A 30 12.74 -10.76 3.27
N GLN A 31 12.31 -9.66 3.88
CA GLN A 31 11.10 -8.91 3.57
C GLN A 31 11.45 -7.44 3.37
N PHE A 32 10.76 -6.81 2.41
CA PHE A 32 10.72 -5.36 2.28
C PHE A 32 9.46 -4.80 2.90
N TRP A 33 9.62 -3.67 3.59
CA TRP A 33 8.52 -2.86 4.09
C TRP A 33 8.67 -1.44 3.51
N PRO A 34 8.20 -1.20 2.28
CA PRO A 34 8.20 0.12 1.69
C PRO A 34 7.06 0.98 2.25
N ILE A 35 7.33 2.28 2.37
CA ILE A 35 6.31 3.32 2.46
C ILE A 35 6.17 3.90 1.06
N LEU A 36 5.03 3.65 0.42
CA LEU A 36 4.71 4.12 -0.91
C LEU A 36 3.68 5.23 -0.84
N ALA A 37 3.77 6.20 -1.74
CA ALA A 37 2.74 7.20 -1.96
C ALA A 37 2.29 7.21 -3.41
N ARG A 38 1.06 7.65 -3.63
CA ARG A 38 0.53 7.98 -4.95
C ARG A 38 -0.24 9.28 -4.86
N SER A 39 0.07 10.23 -5.74
CA SER A 39 -0.75 11.43 -5.88
C SER A 39 -2.05 11.12 -6.63
N LEU A 40 -3.16 11.66 -6.15
CA LEU A 40 -4.47 11.52 -6.78
C LEU A 40 -4.72 12.56 -7.87
N ASN A 41 -4.09 13.71 -7.73
CA ASN A 41 -4.37 14.90 -8.50
C ASN A 41 -3.17 15.42 -9.29
N PHE A 42 -2.08 14.67 -9.37
CA PHE A 42 -1.01 14.91 -10.35
C PHE A 42 -1.36 14.29 -11.70
N ILE A 43 -0.80 14.87 -12.77
CA ILE A 43 -0.88 14.30 -14.12
C ILE A 43 -0.25 12.90 -14.15
N ASN A 44 0.92 12.74 -13.51
CA ASN A 44 1.48 11.43 -13.26
C ASN A 44 0.93 10.85 -11.94
N LYS A 45 0.21 9.73 -12.05
CA LYS A 45 -0.39 9.01 -10.91
C LYS A 45 0.35 7.72 -10.57
N GLU A 46 1.57 7.53 -11.06
CA GLU A 46 2.37 6.36 -10.69
C GLU A 46 2.74 6.43 -9.20
N PRO A 47 2.64 5.30 -8.47
CA PRO A 47 3.16 5.22 -7.12
C PRO A 47 4.67 5.48 -7.09
N PHE A 48 5.13 6.15 -6.03
CA PHE A 48 6.53 6.40 -5.76
C PHE A 48 6.89 5.97 -4.35
N VAL A 49 8.19 5.71 -4.15
CA VAL A 49 8.73 5.27 -2.86
C VAL A 49 9.07 6.48 -2.02
N ILE A 50 8.62 6.49 -0.76
CA ILE A 50 9.05 7.45 0.27
C ILE A 50 10.23 6.87 1.04
N ALA A 51 10.07 5.64 1.54
CA ALA A 51 11.09 4.94 2.32
C ALA A 51 11.02 3.43 2.09
N ILE A 52 12.12 2.72 2.37
CA ILE A 52 12.18 1.26 2.31
C ILE A 52 12.94 0.73 3.53
N TYR A 53 12.33 -0.20 4.24
CA TYR A 53 13.03 -1.08 5.17
C TYR A 53 13.28 -2.45 4.52
N SER A 54 14.42 -3.06 4.85
CA SER A 54 14.79 -4.41 4.46
C SER A 54 15.34 -5.18 5.64
N GLY A 55 14.73 -6.32 5.95
CA GLY A 55 15.18 -7.17 7.05
C GLY A 55 14.58 -8.57 6.96
N THR A 56 14.93 -9.43 7.92
CA THR A 56 14.39 -10.80 8.00
C THR A 56 13.05 -10.89 8.71
N ALA A 57 12.55 -9.76 9.23
CA ALA A 57 11.27 -9.62 9.91
C ALA A 57 10.64 -8.27 9.56
N LYS A 58 9.46 -8.00 10.11
CA LYS A 58 8.88 -6.65 10.08
C LYS A 58 9.74 -5.67 10.88
N PRO A 59 9.77 -4.38 10.52
CA PRO A 59 10.53 -3.37 11.26
C PRO A 59 10.11 -3.33 12.73
N GLU A 60 11.08 -3.36 13.65
CA GLU A 60 10.82 -3.24 15.08
C GLU A 60 12.02 -2.52 15.71
N PRO A 61 11.81 -1.44 16.49
CA PRO A 61 10.52 -0.90 16.90
C PRO A 61 9.77 -0.17 15.77
N LEU A 62 8.45 -0.35 15.68
CA LEU A 62 7.62 0.34 14.66
C LEU A 62 7.79 1.87 14.70
N SER A 63 7.95 2.43 15.90
CA SER A 63 8.10 3.87 16.10
C SER A 63 9.30 4.43 15.36
N GLU A 64 10.45 3.75 15.38
CA GLU A 64 11.66 4.18 14.68
C GLU A 64 11.49 4.11 13.16
N TYR A 65 10.87 3.03 12.68
CA TYR A 65 10.58 2.86 11.25
C TYR A 65 9.66 3.96 10.69
N LEU A 66 8.67 4.41 11.47
CA LEU A 66 7.72 5.44 11.03
C LEU A 66 8.14 6.87 11.40
N ASN A 67 9.15 7.07 12.24
CA ASN A 67 9.40 8.38 12.87
C ASN A 67 9.54 9.51 11.85
N SER A 68 10.52 9.39 10.95
CA SER A 68 10.78 10.42 9.93
C SER A 68 9.58 10.65 9.02
N PHE A 69 8.87 9.58 8.65
CA PHE A 69 7.67 9.67 7.83
C PHE A 69 6.54 10.43 8.54
N VAL A 70 6.29 10.14 9.82
CA VAL A 70 5.23 10.79 10.60
C VAL A 70 5.58 12.24 10.86
N GLU A 71 6.82 12.56 11.24
CA GLU A 71 7.28 13.93 11.47
C GLU A 71 7.09 14.80 10.22
N GLU A 72 7.57 14.31 9.06
CA GLU A 72 7.43 15.04 7.80
C GLU A 72 5.97 15.20 7.37
N THR A 73 5.17 14.13 7.50
CA THR A 73 3.74 14.16 7.17
C THR A 73 2.99 15.15 8.06
N MET A 74 3.26 15.17 9.37
CA MET A 74 2.64 16.10 10.31
C MET A 74 3.08 17.54 10.03
N HIS A 75 4.34 17.76 9.67
CA HIS A 75 4.80 19.07 9.23
C HIS A 75 4.02 19.53 7.98
N LEU A 76 3.88 18.66 6.97
CA LEU A 76 3.15 18.97 5.73
C LEU A 76 1.65 19.20 5.96
N LEU A 77 1.01 18.46 6.87
CA LEU A 77 -0.42 18.64 7.18
C LEU A 77 -0.69 19.97 7.92
N ASN A 78 0.23 20.41 8.78
CA ASN A 78 0.06 21.62 9.59
C ASN A 78 0.62 22.88 8.92
N SER A 79 1.49 22.73 7.92
CA SER A 79 2.12 23.83 7.20
C SER A 79 1.65 23.88 5.75
N LYS A 80 1.73 25.07 5.15
CA LYS A 80 1.50 25.21 3.72
C LYS A 80 2.82 25.07 2.98
N PHE A 81 2.82 24.28 1.92
CA PHE A 81 3.99 24.02 1.10
C PHE A 81 4.13 25.12 0.02
N LYS A 82 5.25 25.84 -0.02
CA LYS A 82 5.50 26.87 -1.04
C LYS A 82 6.37 26.34 -2.17
N TYR A 83 5.91 26.46 -3.41
CA TYR A 83 6.67 26.08 -4.59
C TYR A 83 6.31 26.97 -5.79
N LEU A 84 7.32 27.50 -6.48
CA LEU A 84 7.17 28.42 -7.62
C LEU A 84 6.15 29.56 -7.37
N ASN A 85 6.31 30.25 -6.24
CA ASN A 85 5.46 31.36 -5.79
C ASN A 85 3.97 31.00 -5.59
N LYS A 86 3.62 29.72 -5.58
CA LYS A 86 2.32 29.20 -5.18
C LYS A 86 2.41 28.53 -3.81
N THR A 87 1.31 28.60 -3.09
CA THR A 87 1.16 27.96 -1.79
C THR A 87 0.18 26.80 -1.93
N TYR A 88 0.60 25.62 -1.52
CA TYR A 88 -0.14 24.38 -1.59
C TYR A 88 -0.51 23.87 -0.20
N GLU A 89 -1.68 23.27 -0.11
CA GLU A 89 -2.13 22.53 1.06
C GLU A 89 -1.88 21.04 0.81
N PHE A 90 -1.64 20.28 1.87
CA PHE A 90 -1.34 18.86 1.78
C PHE A 90 -2.43 18.05 2.49
N GLU A 91 -2.86 16.97 1.86
CA GLU A 91 -3.92 16.11 2.39
C GLU A 91 -3.55 14.64 2.19
N VAL A 92 -3.67 13.87 3.27
CA VAL A 92 -3.60 12.42 3.23
C VAL A 92 -5.03 11.89 3.10
N GLU A 93 -5.37 11.39 1.91
CA GLU A 93 -6.71 10.87 1.64
C GLU A 93 -6.95 9.57 2.42
N CYS A 94 -6.03 8.61 2.32
CA CYS A 94 -6.14 7.35 3.04
C CYS A 94 -4.82 6.57 3.09
N PHE A 95 -4.77 5.62 4.04
CA PHE A 95 -3.82 4.52 4.06
C PHE A 95 -4.46 3.28 3.45
N THR A 96 -3.79 2.70 2.46
CA THR A 96 -4.17 1.48 1.78
C THR A 96 -3.24 0.37 2.26
N CYS A 97 -3.74 -0.52 3.11
CA CYS A 97 -3.00 -1.67 3.62
C CYS A 97 -3.94 -2.86 3.84
N ASP A 98 -3.42 -4.06 3.68
CA ASP A 98 -4.14 -5.29 3.97
C ASP A 98 -4.38 -5.45 5.49
N ALA A 99 -5.15 -6.46 5.90
CA ALA A 99 -5.51 -6.63 7.31
C ALA A 99 -4.29 -6.92 8.22
N PRO A 100 -3.34 -7.81 7.85
CA PRO A 100 -2.08 -7.98 8.59
C PRO A 100 -1.26 -6.70 8.75
N ALA A 101 -0.94 -5.99 7.67
CA ALA A 101 -0.14 -4.77 7.74
C ALA A 101 -0.84 -3.68 8.56
N ARG A 102 -2.16 -3.53 8.42
CA ARG A 102 -2.95 -2.59 9.24
C ARG A 102 -2.89 -2.89 10.72
N SER A 103 -3.00 -4.17 11.11
CA SER A 103 -2.91 -4.56 12.51
C SER A 103 -1.55 -4.26 13.11
N TYR A 104 -0.48 -4.47 12.32
CA TYR A 104 0.88 -4.10 12.70
C TYR A 104 1.04 -2.58 12.85
N LEU A 105 0.62 -1.78 11.87
CA LEU A 105 0.73 -0.31 11.94
C LEU A 105 -0.04 0.28 13.12
N LYS A 106 -1.22 -0.28 13.43
CA LYS A 106 -2.04 0.15 14.58
C LYS A 106 -1.56 -0.43 15.92
N GLN A 107 -0.60 -1.34 15.91
CA GLN A 107 -0.15 -2.08 17.09
C GLN A 107 -1.31 -2.78 17.83
N ILE A 108 -2.26 -3.33 17.07
CA ILE A 108 -3.41 -4.08 17.59
C ILE A 108 -3.24 -5.57 17.31
N LYS A 109 -4.01 -6.39 18.04
CA LYS A 109 -4.02 -7.83 17.80
C LYS A 109 -4.54 -8.13 16.38
N GLY A 110 -3.91 -9.11 15.73
CA GLY A 110 -4.22 -9.45 14.35
C GLY A 110 -5.66 -9.93 14.14
N HIS A 111 -6.08 -9.96 12.86
CA HIS A 111 -7.44 -10.28 12.42
C HIS A 111 -8.00 -11.63 12.92
N ASN A 112 -7.13 -12.56 13.35
CA ASN A 112 -7.50 -13.87 13.89
C ASN A 112 -7.58 -13.94 15.42
N SER A 113 -7.35 -12.82 16.12
CA SER A 113 -7.33 -12.79 17.59
C SER A 113 -8.72 -12.70 18.22
N LYS A 114 -8.83 -12.99 19.52
CA LYS A 114 -10.12 -12.95 20.22
C LYS A 114 -10.78 -11.56 20.21
N SER A 115 -9.97 -10.50 20.19
CA SER A 115 -10.39 -9.09 20.16
C SER A 115 -9.81 -8.40 18.93
N ALA A 116 -10.05 -8.98 17.75
CA ALA A 116 -9.45 -8.50 16.50
C ALA A 116 -10.19 -7.31 15.86
N CYS A 117 -11.37 -6.98 16.35
CA CYS A 117 -12.18 -5.89 15.81
C CYS A 117 -11.44 -4.55 16.03
N GLU A 118 -10.99 -3.91 14.94
CA GLU A 118 -10.30 -2.63 15.00
C GLU A 118 -11.24 -1.43 15.26
N ARG A 119 -12.56 -1.67 15.28
CA ARG A 119 -13.60 -0.65 15.47
C ARG A 119 -14.42 -0.84 16.74
N CYS A 120 -14.32 -1.98 17.39
CA CYS A 120 -15.20 -2.37 18.49
C CYS A 120 -14.47 -3.21 19.53
N THR A 121 -14.94 -3.17 20.78
CA THR A 121 -14.36 -3.91 21.91
C THR A 121 -14.89 -5.34 22.02
N VAL A 122 -15.58 -5.83 21.00
CA VAL A 122 -16.27 -7.13 21.01
C VAL A 122 -15.24 -8.25 21.03
N THR A 123 -15.47 -9.19 21.94
CA THR A 123 -14.68 -10.40 22.07
C THR A 123 -15.37 -11.54 21.33
N SER A 124 -14.63 -12.27 20.48
CA SER A 124 -15.14 -13.45 19.81
C SER A 124 -15.34 -14.62 20.78
N LEU A 125 -16.40 -15.36 20.53
CA LEU A 125 -16.64 -16.71 21.02
C LEU A 125 -15.80 -17.69 20.20
N TYR A 126 -15.30 -18.75 20.82
CA TYR A 126 -14.52 -19.78 20.13
C TYR A 126 -15.35 -21.05 20.05
N GLU A 127 -15.75 -21.42 18.84
CA GLU A 127 -16.60 -22.58 18.59
C GLU A 127 -16.16 -23.25 17.28
N ASN A 128 -16.12 -24.59 17.23
CA ASN A 128 -15.71 -25.36 16.05
C ASN A 128 -14.34 -24.94 15.45
N LYS A 129 -13.34 -24.69 16.31
CA LYS A 129 -11.99 -24.23 15.94
C LYS A 129 -11.95 -22.88 15.21
N LYS A 130 -13.00 -22.07 15.29
CA LYS A 130 -13.11 -20.75 14.66
C LYS A 130 -13.57 -19.72 15.67
N HIS A 131 -13.11 -18.49 15.48
CA HIS A 131 -13.60 -17.33 16.23
C HIS A 131 -14.90 -16.81 15.59
N PHE A 132 -15.95 -16.66 16.39
CA PHE A 132 -17.27 -16.13 16.04
C PHE A 132 -17.52 -14.84 16.83
N TYR A 133 -17.97 -13.77 16.18
CA TYR A 133 -18.24 -12.50 16.87
C TYR A 133 -19.76 -12.32 17.05
N PRO A 134 -20.28 -12.30 18.30
CA PRO A 134 -21.72 -12.42 18.57
C PRO A 134 -22.56 -11.18 18.26
N THR A 135 -21.95 -10.00 18.13
CA THR A 135 -22.65 -8.81 17.62
C THR A 135 -22.51 -8.74 16.11
N ARG A 136 -23.64 -8.85 15.40
CA ARG A 136 -23.76 -8.52 13.98
C ARG A 136 -23.40 -7.05 13.80
N ASP A 137 -22.13 -6.79 13.50
CA ASP A 137 -21.79 -5.63 12.70
C ASP A 137 -21.73 -6.11 11.24
N PRO A 138 -22.70 -5.76 10.38
CA PRO A 138 -22.77 -6.28 9.01
C PRO A 138 -21.52 -5.98 8.18
N MET A 139 -20.62 -5.10 8.63
CA MET A 139 -19.53 -4.61 7.80
C MET A 139 -18.41 -5.63 7.53
N TYR A 140 -18.11 -6.62 8.38
CA TYR A 140 -16.94 -7.48 8.15
C TYR A 140 -17.10 -8.45 6.96
N LEU A 141 -18.29 -9.05 6.81
CA LEU A 141 -18.59 -9.93 5.68
C LEU A 141 -18.99 -9.16 4.41
N ILE A 142 -19.45 -7.91 4.58
CA ILE A 142 -19.68 -6.99 3.47
C ILE A 142 -18.33 -6.52 2.90
N TYR A 143 -17.27 -6.26 3.66
CA TYR A 143 -16.02 -5.81 3.03
C TYR A 143 -15.30 -6.89 2.20
N LEU A 144 -15.31 -8.18 2.56
CA LEU A 144 -14.72 -9.19 1.66
C LEU A 144 -15.60 -9.49 0.44
N GLY A 145 -16.93 -9.53 0.61
CA GLY A 145 -17.88 -9.81 -0.47
C GLY A 145 -18.13 -8.62 -1.41
N VAL A 146 -18.28 -7.42 -0.85
CA VAL A 146 -18.58 -6.18 -1.56
C VAL A 146 -17.32 -5.52 -2.11
N VAL A 147 -16.14 -5.64 -1.51
CA VAL A 147 -14.89 -5.19 -2.19
C VAL A 147 -14.58 -6.07 -3.39
N LYS A 148 -14.81 -7.39 -3.31
CA LYS A 148 -14.70 -8.28 -4.48
C LYS A 148 -15.76 -7.95 -5.54
N ARG A 149 -16.99 -7.62 -5.14
CA ARG A 149 -18.08 -7.24 -6.05
C ARG A 149 -17.90 -5.84 -6.65
N LEU A 150 -17.33 -4.89 -5.93
CA LEU A 150 -16.96 -3.55 -6.41
C LEU A 150 -15.74 -3.61 -7.34
N LEU A 151 -14.71 -4.40 -6.99
CA LEU A 151 -13.55 -4.64 -7.85
C LEU A 151 -13.95 -5.35 -9.15
N VAL A 152 -14.87 -6.32 -9.09
CA VAL A 152 -15.27 -7.13 -10.26
C VAL A 152 -16.39 -6.47 -11.08
N MET A 153 -17.31 -5.71 -10.48
CA MET A 153 -18.44 -5.11 -11.21
C MET A 153 -18.25 -3.64 -11.60
N TYR A 154 -17.46 -2.84 -10.86
CA TYR A 154 -17.35 -1.40 -11.10
C TYR A 154 -15.97 -0.93 -11.56
N TRP A 155 -14.90 -1.65 -11.22
CA TRP A 155 -13.52 -1.25 -11.58
C TRP A 155 -12.90 -2.06 -12.71
N ILE A 156 -13.54 -3.16 -13.10
CA ILE A 156 -13.14 -3.97 -14.24
C ILE A 156 -14.36 -4.05 -15.15
N GLU A 157 -14.57 -3.03 -15.99
CA GLU A 157 -15.39 -3.23 -17.17
C GLU A 157 -14.75 -4.34 -18.00
N GLY A 158 -15.48 -5.46 -18.08
CA GLY A 158 -15.15 -6.62 -18.89
C GLY A 158 -14.69 -7.82 -18.07
N LYS A 159 -15.43 -8.94 -18.19
CA LYS A 159 -14.90 -10.27 -17.86
C LYS A 159 -13.52 -10.40 -18.53
N ARG A 160 -12.45 -10.69 -17.78
CA ARG A 160 -11.24 -11.23 -18.42
C ARG A 160 -11.64 -12.56 -19.09
N PRO A 161 -11.57 -12.70 -20.42
CA PRO A 161 -12.11 -13.87 -21.08
C PRO A 161 -11.17 -15.09 -20.98
N MET A 162 -9.96 -14.95 -20.41
CA MET A 162 -9.05 -16.08 -20.27
C MET A 162 -7.99 -15.90 -19.17
N LYS A 163 -7.61 -17.03 -18.57
CA LYS A 163 -6.34 -17.20 -17.83
C LYS A 163 -5.20 -16.79 -18.75
N ILE A 164 -4.26 -15.96 -18.29
CA ILE A 164 -3.08 -15.57 -19.07
C ILE A 164 -2.34 -16.87 -19.45
N PRO A 165 -2.20 -17.20 -20.75
CA PRO A 165 -1.54 -18.42 -21.17
C PRO A 165 -0.09 -18.41 -20.67
N LYS A 166 0.43 -19.59 -20.29
CA LYS A 166 1.82 -19.74 -19.79
C LYS A 166 2.86 -19.10 -20.73
N PHE A 167 2.56 -19.08 -22.02
CA PHE A 167 3.38 -18.42 -23.04
C PHE A 167 3.53 -16.91 -22.82
N SER A 168 2.43 -16.19 -22.56
CA SER A 168 2.46 -14.74 -22.27
C SER A 168 3.18 -14.43 -20.96
N LEU A 169 3.09 -15.32 -19.96
CA LEU A 169 3.87 -15.23 -18.72
C LEU A 169 5.38 -15.39 -18.95
N GLN A 170 5.79 -16.30 -19.85
CA GLN A 170 7.19 -16.45 -20.23
C GLN A 170 7.72 -15.22 -20.97
N VAL A 171 6.93 -14.62 -21.86
CA VAL A 171 7.30 -13.37 -22.55
C VAL A 171 7.51 -12.22 -21.57
N ILE A 172 6.63 -12.09 -20.57
CA ILE A 172 6.74 -11.07 -19.51
C ILE A 172 7.98 -11.32 -18.64
N ASN A 173 8.22 -12.56 -18.20
CA ASN A 173 9.41 -12.91 -17.43
C ASN A 173 10.72 -12.67 -18.20
N ASN A 174 10.73 -12.93 -19.50
CA ASN A 174 11.89 -12.68 -20.35
C ASN A 174 12.14 -11.17 -20.55
N LYS A 175 11.09 -10.35 -20.67
CA LYS A 175 11.22 -8.88 -20.69
C LYS A 175 11.76 -8.35 -19.36
N ILE A 176 11.30 -8.85 -18.22
CA ILE A 176 11.79 -8.46 -16.88
C ILE A 176 13.26 -8.88 -16.69
N ARG A 177 13.65 -10.08 -17.14
CA ARG A 177 15.06 -10.53 -17.11
C ARG A 177 15.96 -9.69 -18.03
N ASN A 178 15.47 -9.29 -19.20
CA ASN A 178 16.23 -8.43 -20.11
C ASN A 178 16.38 -7.01 -19.55
N MET A 179 15.38 -6.48 -18.84
CA MET A 179 15.51 -5.21 -18.10
C MET A 179 16.54 -5.29 -16.97
N LYS A 180 16.61 -6.43 -16.25
CA LYS A 180 17.68 -6.67 -15.25
C LYS A 180 19.09 -6.64 -15.87
N LYS A 181 19.27 -7.21 -17.08
CA LYS A 181 20.57 -7.16 -17.80
C LYS A 181 20.97 -5.74 -18.21
N ILE A 182 20.02 -4.89 -18.58
CA ILE A 182 20.27 -3.48 -18.91
C ILE A 182 20.72 -2.70 -17.67
N HIS A 183 20.22 -3.06 -16.48
CA HIS A 183 20.61 -2.43 -15.23
C HIS A 183 22.01 -2.87 -14.76
N THR A 184 22.34 -4.17 -14.85
CA THR A 184 23.69 -4.66 -14.49
C THR A 184 24.78 -4.17 -15.44
N ASN A 185 24.48 -3.99 -16.74
CA ASN A 185 25.46 -3.46 -17.70
C ASN A 185 25.71 -1.94 -17.57
N ARG A 186 24.87 -1.20 -16.84
CA ARG A 186 25.10 0.22 -16.53
C ARG A 186 25.98 0.43 -15.30
N VAL A 187 26.12 -0.58 -14.44
CA VAL A 187 26.96 -0.52 -13.23
C VAL A 187 28.43 -0.81 -13.53
N HIS A 188 28.75 -1.46 -14.66
CA HIS A 188 30.14 -1.77 -15.06
C HIS A 188 30.75 -0.84 -16.13
N LYS A 189 30.12 0.31 -16.44
CA LYS A 189 30.68 1.34 -17.35
C LYS A 189 31.02 2.67 -16.68
N LYS A 190 31.29 2.64 -15.38
CA LYS A 190 32.01 3.69 -14.66
C LYS A 190 33.27 3.08 -14.06
N ASN A 191 34.28 2.92 -14.89
CA ASN A 191 35.71 2.97 -14.60
C ASN A 191 36.39 3.32 -15.92
#